data_AF-A0A7R7XAJ9-F1
#
_entry.id   AF-A0A7R7XAJ9-F1
#
_cell.length_a   1.000
_cell.length_b   1.000
_cell.length_c   1.000
_cell.angle_alpha   90.00
_cell.angle_beta   90.00
_cell.angle_gamma   90.00
#
_symmetry.space_group_name_H-M   'P 1'
#
loop_
_entity.id
_entity.type
_entity.pdbx_description
1 polymer ?
#
loop_
_entity_poly.entity_id
_entity_poly.type
_entity_poly.pdbx_seq_one_letter_code
_entity_poly.pdbx_strand_id
1 'polypeptide(L)'
;MIDVNLTGVLYTTKLAAWYFSRQHRDPLDGCLVLAGSIMGYIDTQSSAIYGASKFAIRGLMCCLRRKGVFRVNSIAPWMIETPIMSKDFIGSIRPQLQEMDLDLALAEDAVRAVLRIVTDRAMNGHSLAIVPRQLAPSGYLDLDLDDFEVGTAADRLQKAASTIDYSLFRHELS
;
A
#
# COMPACT_ATOMS: atom_id res chain seq x y z
N MET A 1 15.47 9.88 -2.39
CA MET A 1 14.54 8.74 -2.23
C MET A 1 13.27 9.16 -1.51
N ILE A 2 13.34 9.80 -0.34
CA ILE A 2 12.16 10.35 0.35
C ILE A 2 11.37 11.33 -0.53
N ASP A 3 12.05 12.24 -1.23
CA ASP A 3 11.36 13.23 -2.09
C ASP A 3 10.52 12.57 -3.19
N VAL A 4 11.01 11.46 -3.74
CA VAL A 4 10.32 10.72 -4.80
C VAL A 4 9.26 9.80 -4.20
N ASN A 5 9.67 8.92 -3.29
CA ASN A 5 8.82 7.85 -2.77
C ASN A 5 7.74 8.33 -1.81
N LEU A 6 7.95 9.46 -1.13
CA LEU A 6 7.01 9.99 -0.14
C LEU A 6 6.49 11.37 -0.53
N THR A 7 7.36 12.36 -0.72
CA THR A 7 6.93 13.74 -0.98
C THR A 7 6.09 13.85 -2.25
N GLY A 8 6.52 13.20 -3.35
CA GLY A 8 5.73 13.12 -4.58
C GLY A 8 4.37 12.45 -4.40
N VAL A 9 4.30 11.39 -3.58
CA VAL A 9 3.05 10.69 -3.27
C VAL A 9 2.12 11.55 -2.42
N LEU A 10 2.66 12.31 -1.46
CA LEU A 10 1.87 13.27 -0.66
C LEU A 10 1.24 14.36 -1.53
N TYR A 11 2.00 14.94 -2.46
CA TYR A 11 1.45 15.92 -3.41
C TYR A 11 0.37 15.30 -4.30
N THR A 12 0.62 14.09 -4.83
CA THR A 12 -0.35 13.37 -5.67
C THR A 12 -1.63 13.06 -4.88
N THR A 13 -1.50 12.66 -3.62
CA THR A 13 -2.63 12.38 -2.73
C THR A 13 -3.46 13.65 -2.49
N LYS A 14 -2.81 14.80 -2.25
CA LYS A 14 -3.49 16.09 -2.10
C LYS A 14 -4.26 16.46 -3.38
N LEU A 15 -3.64 16.30 -4.54
CA LEU A 15 -4.30 16.54 -5.82
C LEU A 15 -5.48 15.58 -6.04
N ALA A 16 -5.32 14.28 -5.73
CA ALA A 16 -6.39 13.30 -5.83
C ALA A 16 -7.61 13.72 -4.99
N ALA A 17 -7.40 14.12 -3.73
CA ALA A 17 -8.46 14.65 -2.86
C ALA A 17 -9.20 15.84 -3.51
N TRP A 18 -8.43 16.79 -4.07
CA TRP A 18 -8.96 18.00 -4.69
C TRP A 18 -9.78 17.71 -5.97
N TYR A 19 -9.30 16.80 -6.83
CA TYR A 19 -9.98 16.46 -8.09
C TYR A 19 -11.17 15.51 -7.86
N PHE A 20 -11.02 14.47 -7.03
CA PHE A 20 -12.10 13.52 -6.77
C PHE A 20 -13.32 14.18 -6.14
N SER A 21 -13.12 15.09 -5.18
CA SER A 21 -14.21 15.86 -4.56
C SER A 21 -15.01 16.73 -5.54
N ARG A 22 -14.46 17.01 -6.74
CA ARG A 22 -15.14 17.78 -7.80
C ARG A 22 -15.74 16.90 -8.90
N GLN A 23 -15.20 15.70 -9.09
CA GLN A 23 -15.61 14.79 -10.16
C GLN A 23 -16.69 13.81 -9.71
N HIS A 24 -16.71 13.45 -8.43
CA HIS A 24 -17.63 12.46 -7.90
C HIS A 24 -18.67 13.08 -6.97
N ARG A 25 -19.91 12.59 -7.06
CA ARG A 25 -20.97 12.95 -6.12
C ARG A 25 -20.82 12.19 -4.80
N ASP A 26 -20.53 10.90 -4.90
CA ASP A 26 -20.13 10.08 -3.77
C ASP A 26 -18.59 10.12 -3.66
N PRO A 27 -18.02 10.61 -2.54
CA PRO A 27 -16.58 10.59 -2.34
C PRO A 27 -15.94 9.22 -2.57
N LEU A 28 -16.66 8.12 -2.23
CA LEU A 28 -16.17 6.75 -2.32
C LEU A 28 -16.15 6.18 -3.75
N ASP A 29 -16.69 6.89 -4.73
CA ASP A 29 -16.46 6.57 -6.14
C ASP A 29 -15.01 6.88 -6.57
N GLY A 30 -14.35 7.84 -5.90
CA GLY A 30 -12.92 8.10 -6.07
C GLY A 30 -12.08 6.96 -5.50
N CYS A 31 -11.03 6.54 -6.21
CA CYS A 31 -10.14 5.46 -5.80
C CYS A 31 -8.67 5.82 -6.04
N LEU A 32 -7.90 5.95 -4.97
CA LEU A 32 -6.45 6.15 -5.01
C LEU A 32 -5.74 4.83 -4.69
N VAL A 33 -4.87 4.38 -5.60
CA VAL A 33 -4.02 3.19 -5.38
C VAL A 33 -2.59 3.64 -5.17
N LEU A 34 -2.05 3.39 -3.98
CA LEU A 34 -0.69 3.74 -3.61
C LEU A 34 0.29 2.63 -3.97
N ALA A 35 1.41 2.99 -4.61
CA ALA A 35 2.49 2.07 -4.93
C ALA A 35 3.42 1.87 -3.73
N GLY A 36 3.10 0.90 -2.88
CA GLY A 36 3.88 0.48 -1.72
C GLY A 36 5.04 -0.45 -2.08
N SER A 37 5.32 -1.38 -1.17
CA SER A 37 6.27 -2.49 -1.29
C SER A 37 6.04 -3.43 -0.12
N ILE A 38 6.37 -4.72 -0.30
CA ILE A 38 6.43 -5.66 0.82
C ILE A 38 7.35 -5.16 1.95
N MET A 39 8.36 -4.35 1.63
CA MET A 39 9.27 -3.72 2.60
C MET A 39 8.62 -2.61 3.45
N GLY A 40 7.33 -2.32 3.25
CA GLY A 40 6.53 -1.56 4.21
C GLY A 40 5.92 -2.42 5.33
N TYR A 41 6.15 -3.74 5.30
CA TYR A 41 5.56 -4.73 6.19
C TYR A 41 6.62 -5.63 6.83
N ILE A 42 7.62 -6.03 6.06
CA ILE A 42 8.73 -6.85 6.52
C ILE A 42 10.03 -6.04 6.54
N ASP A 43 10.94 -6.41 7.43
CA ASP A 43 12.30 -5.87 7.45
C ASP A 43 13.22 -6.65 6.50
N THR A 44 14.28 -5.98 6.05
CA THR A 44 15.32 -6.58 5.24
C THR A 44 16.65 -5.92 5.60
N GLN A 45 17.77 -6.57 5.28
CA GLN A 45 19.10 -5.98 5.43
C GLN A 45 19.44 -4.97 4.31
N SER A 46 18.46 -4.57 3.51
CA SER A 46 18.66 -3.64 2.39
C SER A 46 18.62 -2.17 2.84
N SER A 47 18.35 -1.24 1.92
CA SER A 47 18.36 0.19 2.23
C SER A 47 17.32 0.57 3.28
N ALA A 48 17.80 0.97 4.46
CA ALA A 48 16.95 1.48 5.56
C ALA A 48 16.11 2.70 5.12
N ILE A 49 16.65 3.57 4.25
CA ILE A 49 15.93 4.74 3.73
C ILE A 49 14.79 4.30 2.80
N TYR A 50 15.01 3.27 1.97
CA TYR A 50 13.96 2.72 1.13
C TYR A 50 12.86 2.10 1.98
N GLY A 51 13.22 1.24 2.93
CA GLY A 51 12.28 0.64 3.89
C GLY A 51 11.45 1.71 4.59
N ALA A 52 12.09 2.69 5.22
CA ALA A 52 11.41 3.81 5.88
C ALA A 52 10.42 4.54 4.95
N SER A 53 10.81 4.79 3.69
CA SER A 53 9.91 5.42 2.71
C SER A 53 8.67 4.56 2.39
N LYS A 54 8.80 3.23 2.40
CA LYS A 54 7.70 2.30 2.08
C LYS A 54 6.80 2.04 3.29
N PHE A 55 7.35 2.02 4.51
CA PHE A 55 6.56 2.10 5.74
C PHE A 55 5.74 3.40 5.80
N ALA A 56 6.31 4.53 5.34
CA ALA A 56 5.57 5.79 5.28
C ALA A 56 4.38 5.74 4.31
N ILE A 57 4.50 5.04 3.17
CA ILE A 57 3.37 4.82 2.24
C ILE A 57 2.27 3.98 2.87
N ARG A 58 2.62 2.91 3.58
CA ARG A 58 1.66 2.13 4.38
C ARG A 58 0.96 3.01 5.41
N GLY A 59 1.73 3.81 6.17
CA GLY A 59 1.19 4.75 7.15
C GLY A 59 0.23 5.76 6.52
N LEU A 60 0.56 6.29 5.34
CA LEU A 60 -0.31 7.20 4.59
C LEU A 60 -1.65 6.55 4.24
N MET A 61 -1.63 5.30 3.75
CA MET A 61 -2.86 4.53 3.48
C MET A 61 -3.71 4.41 4.75
N CYS A 62 -3.11 3.97 5.87
CA CYS A 62 -3.81 3.82 7.15
C CYS A 62 -4.43 5.13 7.67
N CYS A 63 -3.73 6.25 7.50
CA CYS A 63 -4.21 7.58 7.89
C CYS A 63 -5.38 8.09 7.02
N LEU A 64 -5.52 7.58 5.79
CA LEU A 64 -6.53 8.04 4.84
C LEU A 64 -7.75 7.13 4.77
N ARG A 65 -7.60 5.81 4.96
CA ARG A 65 -8.65 4.80 4.70
C ARG A 65 -9.95 4.97 5.49
N ARG A 66 -9.90 5.69 6.61
CA ARG A 66 -11.06 5.97 7.47
C ARG A 66 -11.61 7.40 7.33
N LYS A 67 -11.01 8.25 6.49
CA LYS A 67 -11.43 9.66 6.32
C LYS A 67 -12.68 9.83 5.46
N GLY A 68 -13.04 8.83 4.66
CA GLY A 68 -14.23 8.90 3.79
C GLY A 68 -14.14 9.93 2.66
N VAL A 69 -12.94 10.44 2.35
CA VAL A 69 -12.73 11.43 1.27
C VAL A 69 -12.61 10.79 -0.12
N PHE A 70 -12.19 9.52 -0.16
CA PHE A 70 -12.14 8.62 -1.29
C PHE A 70 -11.75 7.23 -0.77
N ARG A 71 -11.91 6.19 -1.59
CA ARG A 71 -11.32 4.89 -1.29
C ARG A 71 -9.81 4.95 -1.52
N VAL A 72 -9.04 4.45 -0.57
CA VAL A 72 -7.59 4.34 -0.71
C VAL A 72 -7.16 2.91 -0.45
N ASN A 73 -6.30 2.39 -1.31
CA ASN A 73 -5.71 1.07 -1.15
C ASN A 73 -4.25 1.15 -1.54
N SER A 74 -3.49 0.10 -1.25
CA SER A 74 -2.11 -0.01 -1.72
C SER A 74 -1.87 -1.34 -2.44
N ILE A 75 -0.89 -1.33 -3.34
CA ILE A 75 -0.22 -2.55 -3.75
C ILE A 75 1.14 -2.61 -3.06
N ALA A 76 1.55 -3.80 -2.63
CA ALA A 76 2.81 -4.05 -1.96
C ALA A 76 3.62 -5.10 -2.73
N PRO A 77 4.29 -4.72 -3.83
CA PRO A 77 5.09 -5.67 -4.59
C PRO A 77 6.18 -6.32 -3.75
N TRP A 78 6.31 -7.64 -3.88
CA TRP A 78 7.56 -8.38 -3.72
C TRP A 78 8.55 -7.95 -4.83
N MET A 79 9.69 -8.61 -4.92
CA MET A 79 10.62 -8.42 -6.02
C MET A 79 9.95 -8.80 -7.34
N ILE A 80 9.72 -7.80 -8.19
CA ILE A 80 9.31 -7.96 -9.58
C ILE A 80 10.52 -7.70 -10.45
N GLU A 81 10.77 -8.57 -11.41
CA GLU A 81 11.82 -8.36 -12.40
C GLU A 81 11.50 -7.10 -13.21
N THR A 82 12.33 -6.07 -13.05
CA THR A 82 12.20 -4.80 -13.78
C THR A 82 13.54 -4.42 -14.40
N PRO A 83 13.56 -3.58 -15.45
CA PRO A 83 14.80 -3.13 -16.07
C PRO A 83 15.78 -2.38 -15.15
N ILE A 84 15.34 -1.98 -13.95
CA ILE A 84 16.20 -1.37 -12.92
C ILE A 84 17.16 -2.40 -12.30
N MET A 85 16.78 -3.67 -12.26
CA MET A 85 17.60 -4.75 -11.71
C MET A 85 18.62 -5.24 -12.75
N SER A 86 19.88 -5.38 -12.35
CA SER A 86 20.89 -5.97 -13.24
C SER A 86 20.62 -7.46 -13.45
N LYS A 87 20.97 -7.97 -14.63
CA LYS A 87 20.87 -9.41 -14.93
C LYS A 87 21.68 -10.25 -13.95
N ASP A 88 22.85 -9.76 -13.54
CA ASP A 88 23.71 -10.44 -12.56
C ASP A 88 23.03 -10.51 -11.18
N PHE A 89 22.34 -9.45 -10.76
CA PHE A 89 21.57 -9.46 -9.51
C PHE A 89 20.41 -10.44 -9.59
N ILE A 90 19.64 -10.44 -10.69
CA ILE A 90 18.54 -11.39 -10.88
C ILE A 90 19.07 -12.84 -10.89
N GLY A 91 20.18 -13.08 -11.58
CA GLY A 91 20.83 -14.39 -11.67
C GLY A 91 21.38 -14.88 -10.33
N SER A 92 21.73 -13.99 -9.40
CA SER A 92 22.22 -14.36 -8.07
C SER A 92 21.09 -14.62 -7.08
N ILE A 93 20.02 -13.82 -7.10
CA ILE A 93 18.91 -13.96 -6.15
C ILE A 93 17.92 -15.07 -6.53
N ARG A 94 17.65 -15.29 -7.82
CA ARG A 94 16.61 -16.23 -8.25
C ARG A 94 16.87 -17.65 -7.75
N PRO A 95 18.07 -18.24 -7.87
CA PRO A 95 18.34 -19.57 -7.33
C PRO A 95 18.12 -19.65 -5.82
N GLN A 96 18.54 -18.63 -5.07
CA GLN A 96 18.35 -18.58 -3.62
C GLN A 96 16.88 -18.54 -3.22
N LEU A 97 16.05 -17.82 -3.97
CA LEU A 97 14.60 -17.81 -3.77
C LEU A 97 13.98 -19.17 -4.09
N GLN A 98 14.43 -19.81 -5.17
CA GLN A 98 13.92 -21.11 -5.60
C GLN A 98 14.26 -22.24 -4.60
N GLU A 99 15.40 -22.16 -3.92
CA GLU A 99 15.73 -23.06 -2.80
C GLU A 99 14.74 -22.94 -1.62
N MET A 100 14.05 -21.80 -1.51
CA MET A 100 13.02 -21.53 -0.49
C MET A 100 11.59 -21.74 -1.02
N ASP A 101 11.42 -22.38 -2.19
CA ASP A 101 10.13 -22.54 -2.87
C ASP A 101 9.43 -21.20 -3.21
N LEU A 102 10.23 -20.18 -3.50
CA LEU A 102 9.80 -18.85 -3.93
C LEU A 102 10.40 -18.49 -5.31
N ASP A 103 9.90 -17.40 -5.90
CA ASP A 103 10.49 -16.80 -7.11
C ASP A 103 10.33 -15.27 -7.09
N LEU A 104 10.55 -14.62 -8.22
CA LEU A 104 10.12 -13.24 -8.46
C LEU A 104 8.62 -13.21 -8.77
N ALA A 105 7.96 -12.12 -8.38
CA ALA A 105 6.60 -11.84 -8.78
C ALA A 105 6.57 -11.26 -10.21
N LEU A 106 5.42 -11.35 -10.89
CA LEU A 106 5.29 -10.89 -12.28
C LEU A 106 4.61 -9.52 -12.34
N ALA A 107 5.04 -8.70 -13.30
CA ALA A 107 4.43 -7.38 -13.52
C ALA A 107 2.93 -7.47 -13.86
N GLU A 108 2.51 -8.51 -14.58
CA GLU A 108 1.10 -8.75 -14.91
C GLU A 108 0.23 -9.03 -13.67
N ASP A 109 0.81 -9.59 -12.60
CA ASP A 109 0.11 -9.82 -11.34
C ASP A 109 -0.14 -8.49 -10.61
N ALA A 110 0.77 -7.53 -10.72
CA ALA A 110 0.55 -6.16 -10.24
C ALA A 110 -0.61 -5.47 -10.97
N VAL A 111 -0.70 -5.65 -12.30
CA VAL A 111 -1.84 -5.13 -13.08
C VAL A 111 -3.15 -5.76 -12.64
N ARG A 112 -3.18 -7.09 -12.42
CA ARG A 112 -4.36 -7.79 -11.90
C ARG A 112 -4.80 -7.28 -10.53
N ALA A 113 -3.87 -7.06 -9.61
CA ALA A 113 -4.16 -6.52 -8.29
C ALA A 113 -4.72 -5.09 -8.36
N VAL A 114 -4.13 -4.23 -9.20
CA VAL A 114 -4.67 -2.87 -9.42
C VAL A 114 -6.08 -2.93 -10.01
N LEU A 115 -6.32 -3.79 -11.02
CA LEU A 115 -7.65 -3.97 -11.60
C LEU A 115 -8.66 -4.45 -10.57
N ARG A 116 -8.29 -5.41 -9.71
CA ARG A 116 -9.10 -5.88 -8.59
C ARG A 116 -9.52 -4.72 -7.67
N ILE A 117 -8.58 -3.85 -7.28
CA ILE A 117 -8.83 -2.70 -6.42
C ILE A 117 -9.78 -1.68 -7.06
N VAL A 118 -9.54 -1.31 -8.32
CA VAL A 118 -10.30 -0.22 -8.96
C VAL A 118 -11.69 -0.65 -9.40
N THR A 119 -11.89 -1.95 -9.67
CA THR A 119 -13.19 -2.50 -10.09
C THR A 119 -14.08 -2.92 -8.94
N ASP A 120 -13.53 -3.20 -7.76
CA ASP A 120 -14.31 -3.53 -6.58
C ASP A 120 -14.54 -2.32 -5.67
N ARG A 121 -15.80 -1.90 -5.59
CA ARG A 121 -16.23 -0.79 -4.74
C ARG A 121 -16.13 -1.10 -3.24
N ALA A 122 -16.10 -2.38 -2.84
CA ALA A 122 -15.92 -2.77 -1.45
C ALA A 122 -14.46 -2.61 -0.98
N MET A 123 -13.50 -2.50 -1.90
CA MET A 123 -12.10 -2.36 -1.53
C MET A 123 -11.77 -0.93 -1.07
N ASN A 124 -11.59 -0.78 0.23
CA ASN A 124 -11.05 0.42 0.87
C ASN A 124 -10.20 0.06 2.08
N GLY A 125 -8.96 0.52 2.10
CA GLY A 125 -8.04 0.32 3.21
C GLY A 125 -7.24 -0.98 3.18
N HIS A 126 -7.18 -1.63 2.02
CA HIS A 126 -6.48 -2.89 1.80
C HIS A 126 -5.10 -2.69 1.19
N SER A 127 -4.25 -3.70 1.37
CA SER A 127 -2.88 -3.73 0.87
C SER A 127 -2.63 -5.05 0.17
N LEU A 128 -2.75 -5.06 -1.15
CA LEU A 128 -2.56 -6.27 -1.95
C LEU A 128 -1.07 -6.50 -2.20
N ALA A 129 -0.49 -7.52 -1.60
CA ALA A 129 0.86 -7.94 -1.90
C ALA A 129 0.93 -8.64 -3.25
N ILE A 130 1.86 -8.22 -4.10
CA ILE A 130 2.14 -8.91 -5.36
C ILE A 130 3.23 -9.92 -5.06
N VAL A 131 2.90 -11.21 -5.15
CA VAL A 131 3.73 -12.29 -4.62
C VAL A 131 3.99 -13.34 -5.71
N PRO A 132 5.03 -14.16 -5.55
CA PRO A 132 5.24 -15.32 -6.43
C PRO A 132 4.03 -16.24 -6.39
N ARG A 133 3.72 -16.91 -7.51
CA ARG A 133 2.51 -17.75 -7.62
C ARG A 133 2.50 -18.96 -6.72
N GLN A 134 3.67 -19.35 -6.22
CA GLN A 134 3.88 -20.35 -5.18
C GLN A 134 3.15 -19.97 -3.88
N LEU A 135 3.12 -18.68 -3.53
CA LEU A 135 2.38 -18.19 -2.35
C LEU A 135 0.89 -17.95 -2.65
N ALA A 136 0.57 -17.46 -3.84
CA ALA A 136 -0.81 -17.24 -4.26
C ALA A 136 -0.96 -17.50 -5.75
N PRO A 137 -1.76 -18.48 -6.20
CA PRO A 137 -1.92 -18.77 -7.63
C PRO A 137 -2.42 -17.57 -8.48
N SER A 138 -3.13 -16.63 -7.86
CA SER A 138 -3.56 -15.35 -8.46
C SER A 138 -2.40 -14.36 -8.73
N GLY A 139 -1.23 -14.62 -8.14
CA GLY A 139 -0.04 -13.77 -8.11
C GLY A 139 -0.14 -12.54 -7.21
N TYR A 140 -1.23 -12.43 -6.45
CA TYR A 140 -1.37 -11.46 -5.38
C TYR A 140 -2.27 -12.01 -4.28
N LEU A 141 -2.12 -11.48 -3.07
CA LEU A 141 -2.97 -11.75 -1.92
C LEU A 141 -3.22 -10.45 -1.14
N ASP A 142 -4.29 -10.40 -0.37
CA ASP A 142 -4.47 -9.32 0.61
C ASP A 142 -3.63 -9.64 1.85
N LEU A 143 -2.85 -8.67 2.32
CA LEU A 143 -2.00 -8.86 3.48
C LEU A 143 -2.81 -8.99 4.78
N ASP A 144 -3.92 -8.25 4.91
CA ASP A 144 -4.74 -8.22 6.12
C ASP A 144 -3.94 -7.94 7.42
N LEU A 145 -2.93 -7.05 7.33
CA LEU A 145 -2.01 -6.70 8.43
C LEU A 145 -2.25 -5.29 8.99
N ASP A 146 -3.24 -4.56 8.48
CA ASP A 146 -3.44 -3.13 8.77
C ASP A 146 -4.52 -2.87 9.83
N ASP A 147 -5.23 -3.92 10.27
CA ASP A 147 -6.18 -3.88 11.38
C ASP A 147 -5.64 -4.64 12.59
N PHE A 148 -6.02 -4.17 13.79
CA PHE A 148 -5.60 -4.78 15.04
C PHE A 148 -6.58 -5.87 15.46
N GLU A 149 -6.05 -6.93 16.07
CA GLU A 149 -6.87 -7.98 16.66
C GLU A 149 -7.84 -7.38 17.70
N VAL A 150 -9.10 -7.80 17.63
CA VAL A 150 -10.19 -7.28 18.46
C VAL A 150 -9.89 -7.51 19.94
N GLY A 151 -10.02 -6.46 20.74
CA GLY A 151 -9.83 -6.51 22.19
C GLY A 151 -8.41 -6.21 22.66
N THR A 152 -7.44 -6.15 21.75
CA THR A 152 -6.07 -5.70 22.06
C THR A 152 -6.05 -4.22 22.49
N ALA A 153 -4.96 -3.81 23.14
CA ALA A 153 -4.77 -2.40 23.53
C ALA A 153 -4.82 -1.47 22.30
N ALA A 154 -4.18 -1.87 21.19
CA ALA A 154 -4.17 -1.10 19.96
C ALA A 154 -5.56 -0.97 19.32
N ASP A 155 -6.35 -2.05 19.27
CA ASP A 155 -7.75 -2.00 18.82
C ASP A 155 -8.59 -1.01 19.65
N ARG A 156 -8.48 -1.07 20.98
CA ARG A 156 -9.19 -0.14 21.87
C ARG A 156 -8.79 1.32 21.62
N LEU A 157 -7.49 1.59 21.53
CA LEU A 157 -6.97 2.94 21.26
C LEU A 157 -7.40 3.44 19.88
N GLN A 158 -7.36 2.58 18.85
CA GLN A 158 -7.79 2.92 17.50
C GLN A 158 -9.28 3.27 17.46
N LYS A 159 -10.14 2.46 18.10
CA LYS A 159 -11.58 2.74 18.19
C LYS A 159 -11.85 4.07 18.90
N ALA A 160 -11.18 4.31 20.03
CA ALA A 160 -11.31 5.58 20.75
C ALA A 160 -10.88 6.76 19.88
N ALA A 161 -9.73 6.68 19.21
CA ALA A 161 -9.23 7.72 18.31
C ALA A 161 -10.19 7.99 17.13
N SER A 162 -10.84 6.95 16.60
CA SER A 162 -11.81 7.08 15.50
C SER A 162 -13.13 7.76 15.89
N THR A 163 -13.45 7.86 17.19
CA THR A 163 -14.62 8.62 17.66
C THR A 163 -14.36 10.11 17.88
N ILE A 164 -13.10 10.55 17.79
CA ILE A 164 -12.73 11.95 18.00
C ILE A 164 -13.18 12.77 16.79
N ASP A 165 -13.98 13.81 17.05
CA ASP A 165 -14.29 14.82 16.05
C ASP A 165 -13.10 15.78 15.91
N TYR A 166 -12.28 15.54 14.88
CA TYR A 166 -11.12 16.38 14.59
C TYR A 166 -11.47 17.78 14.08
N SER A 167 -12.74 18.10 13.78
CA SER A 167 -13.14 19.49 13.50
C SER A 167 -12.97 20.40 14.73
N LEU A 168 -13.00 19.81 15.93
CA LEU A 168 -12.75 20.49 17.20
C LEU A 168 -11.26 20.80 17.42
N PHE A 169 -10.38 20.03 16.77
CA PHE A 169 -8.94 20.29 16.69
C PHE A 169 -8.70 21.38 15.64
N ARG A 170 -8.91 22.65 16.04
CA ARG A 170 -8.63 23.85 15.23
C ARG A 170 -7.14 23.95 14.87
N HIS A 171 -6.71 23.20 13.86
CA HIS A 171 -5.53 23.50 13.07
C HIS A 171 -5.89 23.26 11.60
N GLU A 172 -5.95 24.37 10.85
CA GLU A 172 -6.12 24.41 9.41
C GLU A 172 -5.02 23.61 8.71
N LEU A 173 -5.30 22.37 8.31
CA LEU A 173 -4.51 21.68 7.28
C LEU A 173 -5.45 20.89 6.37
N SER A 174 -6.14 21.65 5.50
CA SER A 174 -6.67 21.21 4.20
C SER A 174 -5.58 21.13 3.13
#